data_AF-A0A8B9GUP9-F1
#
_entry.id   AF-A0A8B9GUP9-F1
#
_cell.length_a   1.000
_cell.length_b   1.000
_cell.length_c   1.000
_cell.angle_alpha   90.00
_cell.angle_beta   90.00
_cell.angle_gamma   90.00
#
_symmetry.space_group_name_H-M   'P 1'
#
loop_
_entity.id
_entity.type
_entity.pdbx_description
1 polymer ?
#
loop_
_entity_poly.entity_id
_entity_poly.type
_entity_poly.pdbx_seq_one_letter_code
_entity_poly.pdbx_strand_id
1 'polypeptide(L)'
;MYSKIKLIQFLFPIIFRLFLAISRGIIYIYLFIYLFFESGIYEVSSRRQRVCSMSSLMLNKCVRALPVEQSMNKTRTVDRPYVGIITVANGQRWGSWGIREMCALGTYATGFSLRVESNQGVQRDDTALNGIALRCTAPRTASSSIINYSTAHWGQWTQNKWCTSGQMVAFQLRVEPYKGVWSDDTAANNIRFKCSGGDVLEGNGMSWGSWGSWSSNCAGRGICGIETKVEAPQGPRDDTALNDVRLYCCN
;
A
#
# COMPACT_ATOMS: atom_id res chain seq x y z
N MET A 1 38.56 -52.70 5.24
CA MET A 1 38.10 -51.35 4.83
C MET A 1 37.53 -51.34 3.39
N TYR A 2 36.74 -52.35 3.00
CA TYR A 2 36.21 -52.53 1.62
C TYR A 2 34.69 -52.79 1.57
N SER A 3 34.01 -52.79 2.72
CA SER A 3 32.59 -53.15 2.83
C SER A 3 31.64 -51.94 2.96
N LYS A 4 32.10 -50.80 3.50
CA LYS A 4 31.25 -49.59 3.66
C LYS A 4 31.15 -48.70 2.41
N ILE A 5 32.06 -48.83 1.44
CA ILE A 5 32.04 -48.03 0.19
C ILE A 5 31.03 -48.61 -0.82
N LYS A 6 30.78 -49.93 -0.81
CA LYS A 6 29.79 -50.58 -1.68
C LYS A 6 28.33 -50.28 -1.30
N LEU A 7 28.05 -49.90 -0.05
CA LEU A 7 26.70 -49.54 0.40
C LEU A 7 26.27 -48.14 -0.12
N ILE A 8 27.21 -47.20 -0.21
CA ILE A 8 26.94 -45.83 -0.68
C ILE A 8 26.75 -45.79 -2.20
N GLN A 9 27.49 -46.61 -2.96
CA GLN A 9 27.28 -46.75 -4.41
C GLN A 9 25.93 -47.42 -4.79
N PHE A 10 25.35 -48.22 -3.89
CA PHE A 10 24.05 -48.87 -4.11
C PHE A 10 22.84 -48.00 -3.73
N LEU A 11 22.98 -47.12 -2.72
CA LEU A 11 21.86 -46.31 -2.21
C LEU A 11 21.64 -45.00 -2.97
N PHE A 12 22.69 -44.42 -3.57
CA PHE A 12 22.59 -43.16 -4.32
C PHE A 12 21.60 -43.20 -5.52
N PRO A 13 21.63 -44.22 -6.41
CA PRO A 13 20.66 -44.30 -7.52
C PRO A 13 19.22 -44.60 -7.08
N ILE A 14 19.03 -45.19 -5.89
CA ILE A 14 17.70 -45.48 -5.33
C ILE A 14 17.08 -44.22 -4.73
N ILE A 15 17.86 -43.43 -3.99
CA ILE A 15 17.42 -42.15 -3.42
C ILE A 15 17.14 -41.12 -4.53
N PHE A 16 17.96 -41.07 -5.59
CA PHE A 16 17.74 -40.20 -6.75
C PHE A 16 16.46 -40.57 -7.53
N ARG A 17 16.14 -41.87 -7.65
CA ARG A 17 14.89 -42.34 -8.26
C ARG A 17 13.66 -42.05 -7.39
N LEU A 18 13.78 -42.10 -6.06
CA LEU A 18 12.74 -41.67 -5.13
C LEU A 18 12.49 -40.16 -5.20
N PHE A 19 13.54 -39.35 -5.32
CA PHE A 19 13.41 -37.88 -5.47
C PHE A 19 12.74 -37.49 -6.80
N LEU A 20 13.09 -38.18 -7.90
CA LEU A 20 12.44 -38.01 -9.21
C LEU A 20 11.00 -38.55 -9.26
N ALA A 21 10.66 -39.57 -8.46
CA ALA A 21 9.28 -40.07 -8.36
C ALA A 21 8.38 -39.12 -7.54
N ILE A 22 8.93 -38.50 -6.48
CA ILE A 22 8.23 -37.50 -5.67
C ILE A 22 8.05 -36.19 -6.46
N SER A 23 9.06 -35.75 -7.22
CA SER A 23 8.93 -34.55 -8.06
C SER A 23 7.95 -34.75 -9.22
N ARG A 24 7.89 -35.96 -9.81
CA ARG A 24 6.88 -36.31 -10.81
C ARG A 24 5.48 -36.40 -10.20
N GLY A 25 5.31 -36.97 -9.01
CA GLY A 25 4.02 -37.03 -8.29
C GLY A 25 3.47 -35.65 -7.92
N ILE A 26 4.32 -34.71 -7.50
CA ILE A 26 3.92 -33.32 -7.22
C ILE A 26 3.53 -32.59 -8.51
N ILE A 27 4.24 -32.82 -9.62
CA ILE A 27 3.85 -32.29 -10.94
C ILE A 27 2.50 -32.88 -11.38
N TYR A 28 2.24 -34.17 -11.17
CA TYR A 28 0.93 -34.75 -11.45
C TYR A 28 -0.17 -34.17 -10.56
N ILE A 29 0.08 -33.85 -9.28
CA ILE A 29 -0.90 -33.18 -8.42
C ILE A 29 -1.18 -31.75 -8.91
N TYR A 30 -0.16 -30.99 -9.30
CA TYR A 30 -0.34 -29.66 -9.89
C TYR A 30 -1.02 -29.71 -11.27
N LEU A 31 -0.73 -30.72 -12.09
CA LEU A 31 -1.38 -30.93 -13.39
C LEU A 31 -2.80 -31.45 -13.22
N PHE A 32 -3.11 -32.24 -12.19
CA PHE A 32 -4.46 -32.71 -11.88
C PHE A 32 -5.31 -31.60 -11.24
N ILE A 33 -4.71 -30.69 -10.47
CA ILE A 33 -5.37 -29.46 -9.98
C ILE A 33 -5.59 -28.48 -11.14
N TYR A 34 -4.67 -28.39 -12.12
CA TYR A 34 -4.86 -27.62 -13.36
C TYR A 34 -5.90 -28.24 -14.30
N LEU A 35 -5.93 -29.58 -14.43
CA LEU A 35 -6.85 -30.31 -15.30
C LEU A 35 -8.25 -30.50 -14.68
N PHE A 36 -8.40 -30.39 -13.36
CA PHE A 36 -9.72 -30.30 -12.71
C PHE A 36 -10.37 -28.91 -12.84
N PHE A 37 -9.66 -27.93 -13.42
CA PHE A 37 -10.21 -26.61 -13.73
C PHE A 37 -10.68 -26.44 -15.20
N GLU A 38 -10.67 -27.50 -16.02
CA GLU A 38 -11.02 -27.42 -17.46
C GLU A 38 -12.07 -28.44 -17.97
N SER A 39 -13.13 -28.73 -17.21
CA SER A 39 -14.30 -29.44 -17.77
C SER A 39 -15.66 -28.78 -17.55
N GLY A 40 -15.67 -27.49 -17.18
CA GLY A 40 -16.89 -26.68 -17.20
C GLY A 40 -17.00 -25.89 -18.50
N ILE A 41 -17.58 -26.48 -19.55
CA ILE A 41 -18.03 -25.68 -20.70
C ILE A 41 -19.26 -24.90 -20.24
N TYR A 42 -19.08 -23.61 -19.98
CA TYR A 42 -20.16 -22.67 -19.70
C TYR A 42 -20.44 -21.85 -20.96
N GLU A 43 -21.64 -21.97 -21.52
CA GLU A 43 -22.08 -21.10 -22.62
C GLU A 43 -22.77 -19.87 -22.05
N VAL A 44 -22.20 -18.68 -22.30
CA VAL A 44 -22.79 -17.40 -21.88
C VAL A 44 -23.75 -16.92 -22.98
N SER A 45 -25.05 -17.16 -22.81
CA SER A 45 -26.07 -16.62 -23.73
C SER A 45 -26.30 -15.13 -23.49
N SER A 46 -25.84 -14.28 -24.42
CA SER A 46 -25.92 -12.81 -24.33
C SER A 46 -27.35 -12.26 -24.24
N ARG A 47 -28.38 -13.04 -24.62
CA ARG A 47 -29.78 -12.60 -24.58
C ARG A 47 -30.45 -12.70 -23.21
N ARG A 48 -29.90 -13.41 -22.22
CA ARG A 48 -30.64 -13.72 -20.97
C ARG A 48 -29.86 -13.69 -19.64
N GLN A 49 -28.56 -13.36 -19.60
CA GLN A 49 -27.75 -13.23 -18.37
C GLN A 49 -27.91 -14.40 -17.37
N ARG A 50 -27.69 -15.64 -17.81
CA ARG A 50 -27.72 -16.84 -16.97
C ARG A 50 -26.45 -17.66 -17.18
N VAL A 51 -25.99 -18.33 -16.13
CA VAL A 51 -24.91 -19.32 -16.19
C VAL A 51 -25.54 -20.69 -15.99
N CYS A 52 -25.32 -21.60 -16.93
CA CYS A 52 -25.88 -22.95 -16.92
C CYS A 52 -24.72 -23.96 -16.91
N SER A 53 -24.78 -24.94 -16.02
CA SER A 53 -23.86 -26.08 -16.02
C SER A 53 -24.40 -27.14 -16.97
N MET A 54 -23.56 -27.63 -17.89
CA MET A 54 -23.87 -28.80 -18.71
C MET A 54 -23.21 -30.03 -18.11
N SER A 55 -24.00 -30.88 -17.45
CA SER A 55 -23.59 -32.24 -17.09
C SER A 55 -24.51 -33.25 -17.76
N SER A 56 -23.94 -34.36 -18.22
CA SER A 56 -24.65 -35.39 -19.01
C SER A 56 -25.64 -36.25 -18.21
N LEU A 57 -25.86 -35.96 -16.93
CA LEU A 57 -26.63 -36.85 -16.04
C LEU A 57 -27.63 -36.18 -15.07
N MET A 58 -27.81 -34.86 -15.04
CA MET A 58 -28.89 -34.24 -14.26
C MET A 58 -29.39 -32.93 -14.88
N LEU A 59 -30.70 -32.66 -14.74
CA LEU A 59 -31.43 -31.47 -15.22
C LEU A 59 -30.60 -30.17 -15.20
N ASN A 60 -30.58 -29.47 -16.35
CA ASN A 60 -29.94 -28.17 -16.56
C ASN A 60 -30.29 -27.17 -15.44
N LYS A 61 -29.41 -27.02 -14.45
CA LYS A 61 -29.51 -25.96 -13.44
C LYS A 61 -28.90 -24.68 -14.02
N CYS A 62 -29.76 -23.79 -14.46
CA CYS A 62 -29.39 -22.42 -14.82
C CYS A 62 -29.62 -21.51 -13.62
N VAL A 63 -28.55 -20.86 -13.16
CA VAL A 63 -28.66 -19.86 -12.10
C VAL A 63 -28.63 -18.47 -12.76
N ARG A 64 -29.44 -17.56 -12.23
CA ARG A 64 -29.36 -16.15 -12.60
C ARG A 64 -27.98 -15.67 -12.20
N ALA A 65 -27.18 -15.16 -13.14
CA ALA A 65 -26.00 -14.41 -12.76
C ALA A 65 -26.51 -13.24 -11.94
N LEU A 66 -26.19 -13.20 -10.64
CA LEU A 66 -26.41 -11.99 -9.87
C LEU A 66 -25.63 -10.89 -10.60
N PRO A 67 -26.20 -9.70 -10.82
CA PRO A 67 -25.40 -8.59 -11.27
C PRO A 67 -24.29 -8.45 -10.24
N VAL A 68 -23.04 -8.59 -10.69
CA VAL A 68 -21.95 -7.96 -9.98
C VAL A 68 -22.36 -6.50 -9.97
N GLU A 69 -22.83 -6.02 -8.81
CA GLU A 69 -22.91 -4.59 -8.56
C GLU A 69 -21.50 -4.09 -8.86
N GLN A 70 -21.36 -3.48 -10.03
CA GLN A 70 -20.14 -2.83 -10.45
C GLN A 70 -19.89 -1.79 -9.37
N SER A 71 -18.96 -2.07 -8.46
CA SER A 71 -18.43 -1.04 -7.59
C SER A 71 -17.92 0.05 -8.51
N MET A 72 -18.57 1.20 -8.45
CA MET A 72 -18.34 2.32 -9.34
C MET A 72 -16.82 2.61 -9.42
N ASN A 73 -16.27 2.59 -10.64
CA ASN A 73 -14.98 3.17 -11.03
C ASN A 73 -13.74 2.75 -10.22
N LYS A 74 -13.23 1.54 -10.46
CA LYS A 74 -11.77 1.25 -10.35
C LYS A 74 -11.06 1.38 -11.71
N THR A 75 -11.48 2.33 -12.54
CA THR A 75 -10.68 2.82 -13.67
C THR A 75 -9.49 3.57 -13.06
N ARG A 76 -8.35 2.87 -12.97
CA ARG A 76 -7.03 3.28 -12.46
C ARG A 76 -6.93 4.74 -12.00
N THR A 77 -7.08 4.95 -10.69
CA THR A 77 -6.79 6.22 -10.02
C THR A 77 -5.41 6.80 -10.39
N VAL A 78 -4.44 5.94 -10.71
CA VAL A 78 -3.07 6.31 -11.14
C VAL A 78 -3.04 7.28 -12.34
N ASP A 79 -4.02 7.21 -13.25
CA ASP A 79 -4.05 8.02 -14.49
C ASP A 79 -4.75 9.38 -14.32
N ARG A 80 -5.13 9.75 -13.08
CA ARG A 80 -5.73 11.06 -12.81
C ARG A 80 -4.77 12.19 -13.22
N PRO A 81 -5.19 13.12 -14.10
CA PRO A 81 -4.39 14.29 -14.44
C PRO A 81 -4.12 15.17 -13.21
N TYR A 82 -2.90 15.68 -13.11
CA TYR A 82 -2.48 16.63 -12.09
C TYR A 82 -1.87 17.86 -12.75
N VAL A 83 -1.97 19.01 -12.08
CA VAL A 83 -1.52 20.32 -12.59
C VAL A 83 -0.26 20.82 -11.89
N GLY A 84 0.20 20.14 -10.85
CA GLY A 84 1.44 20.47 -10.16
C GLY A 84 1.87 19.38 -9.17
N ILE A 85 3.13 19.49 -8.74
CA ILE A 85 3.71 18.67 -7.68
C ILE A 85 4.28 19.64 -6.65
N ILE A 86 3.99 19.40 -5.38
CA ILE A 86 4.58 20.13 -4.27
C ILE A 86 5.54 19.23 -3.50
N THR A 87 6.69 19.78 -3.14
CA THR A 87 7.78 19.11 -2.40
C THR A 87 8.26 20.02 -1.27
N VAL A 88 9.11 19.49 -0.39
CA VAL A 88 9.82 20.25 0.64
C VAL A 88 11.32 20.04 0.51
N ALA A 89 12.12 20.97 1.01
CA ALA A 89 13.58 20.95 0.87
C ALA A 89 14.28 20.06 1.91
N ASN A 90 13.60 19.72 3.00
CA ASN A 90 14.17 18.97 4.14
C ASN A 90 13.89 17.47 4.09
N GLY A 91 13.29 16.95 3.01
CA GLY A 91 13.19 15.51 2.76
C GLY A 91 14.53 14.90 2.37
N GLN A 92 14.72 13.60 2.60
CA GLN A 92 16.02 12.97 2.41
C GLN A 92 16.34 12.53 0.98
N ARG A 93 17.65 12.36 0.72
CA ARG A 93 18.18 11.97 -0.59
C ARG A 93 18.15 10.47 -0.86
N TRP A 94 18.19 9.64 0.17
CA TRP A 94 18.22 8.18 0.06
C TRP A 94 16.81 7.56 0.03
N GLY A 95 16.74 6.29 -0.38
CA GLY A 95 15.49 5.57 -0.61
C GLY A 95 14.95 5.68 -2.05
N SER A 96 13.95 4.87 -2.34
CA SER A 96 13.28 4.82 -3.65
C SER A 96 11.88 5.40 -3.56
N TRP A 97 11.46 6.10 -4.62
CA TRP A 97 10.09 6.54 -4.75
C TRP A 97 9.17 5.34 -4.99
N GLY A 98 8.11 5.24 -4.20
CA GLY A 98 7.09 4.22 -4.33
C GLY A 98 6.14 4.46 -5.51
N ILE A 99 5.05 3.71 -5.53
CA ILE A 99 3.98 3.89 -6.50
C ILE A 99 3.20 5.16 -6.13
N ARG A 100 2.94 6.01 -7.12
CA ARG A 100 2.03 7.13 -6.98
C ARG A 100 0.60 6.64 -6.77
N GLU A 101 -0.04 7.13 -5.71
CA GLU A 101 -1.44 6.89 -5.39
C GLU A 101 -2.24 8.18 -5.51
N MET A 102 -3.42 8.10 -6.13
CA MET A 102 -4.28 9.26 -6.38
C MET A 102 -5.68 9.04 -5.81
N CYS A 103 -6.29 10.13 -5.35
CA CYS A 103 -7.70 10.22 -5.05
C CYS A 103 -8.55 10.05 -6.33
N ALA A 104 -9.75 9.49 -6.21
CA ALA A 104 -10.71 9.41 -7.32
C ALA A 104 -11.09 10.80 -7.87
N LEU A 105 -11.46 10.89 -9.15
CA LEU A 105 -11.88 12.15 -9.78
C LEU A 105 -12.98 12.85 -8.95
N GLY A 106 -12.90 14.18 -8.86
CA GLY A 106 -13.83 15.00 -8.06
C GLY A 106 -13.58 14.98 -6.55
N THR A 107 -12.61 14.21 -6.06
CA THR A 107 -12.23 14.18 -4.64
C THR A 107 -10.83 14.75 -4.41
N TYR A 108 -10.57 15.21 -3.19
CA TYR A 108 -9.27 15.75 -2.76
C TYR A 108 -8.94 15.18 -1.39
N ALA A 109 -7.67 15.26 -1.02
CA ALA A 109 -7.21 14.89 0.30
C ALA A 109 -7.75 15.92 1.31
N THR A 110 -8.74 15.52 2.10
CA THR A 110 -9.38 16.37 3.13
C THR A 110 -9.00 15.95 4.54
N GLY A 111 -8.29 14.83 4.65
CA GLY A 111 -7.71 14.33 5.88
C GLY A 111 -6.57 13.35 5.62
N PHE A 112 -5.93 12.89 6.69
CA PHE A 112 -4.86 11.89 6.62
C PHE A 112 -4.72 11.11 7.94
N SER A 113 -4.01 10.00 7.89
CA SER A 113 -3.50 9.28 9.06
C SER A 113 -2.06 8.84 8.82
N LEU A 114 -1.32 8.62 9.90
CA LEU A 114 0.07 8.20 9.86
C LEU A 114 0.22 6.77 10.33
N ARG A 115 1.20 6.07 9.80
CA ARG A 115 1.67 4.79 10.33
C ARG A 115 3.00 5.06 11.02
N VAL A 116 3.01 4.90 12.33
CA VAL A 116 4.20 5.04 13.18
C VAL A 116 4.47 3.67 13.75
N GLU A 117 5.71 3.21 13.76
CA GLU A 117 6.02 1.97 14.48
C GLU A 117 5.90 2.16 15.99
N SER A 118 5.67 1.05 16.70
CA SER A 118 5.65 1.02 18.16
C SER A 118 7.03 0.66 18.69
N ASN A 119 7.45 1.32 19.78
CA ASN A 119 8.73 1.14 20.48
C ASN A 119 9.16 -0.35 20.57
N GLN A 120 10.33 -0.68 19.99
CA GLN A 120 10.91 -2.04 19.94
C GLN A 120 11.89 -2.32 21.12
N GLY A 121 11.91 -1.46 22.15
CA GLY A 121 12.68 -1.64 23.38
C GLY A 121 14.01 -0.89 23.44
N VAL A 122 14.70 -1.01 24.59
CA VAL A 122 15.83 -0.19 25.11
C VAL A 122 17.12 -0.20 24.26
N GLN A 123 17.14 -0.81 23.08
CA GLN A 123 18.34 -1.00 22.25
C GLN A 123 18.13 -0.77 20.75
N ARG A 124 16.99 -0.21 20.33
CA ARG A 124 16.67 0.01 18.91
C ARG A 124 16.11 1.41 18.71
N ASP A 125 16.52 2.06 17.62
CA ASP A 125 16.13 3.42 17.30
C ASP A 125 14.61 3.55 17.24
N ASP A 126 14.11 4.55 17.94
CA ASP A 126 12.70 4.77 18.16
C ASP A 126 12.03 5.31 16.89
N THR A 127 11.47 4.40 16.09
CA THR A 127 10.18 4.54 15.39
C THR A 127 9.96 5.81 14.58
N ALA A 128 10.56 5.85 13.38
CA ALA A 128 10.29 6.83 12.35
C ALA A 128 8.84 6.72 11.79
N LEU A 129 8.47 7.68 10.92
CA LEU A 129 7.26 7.58 10.11
C LEU A 129 7.43 6.46 9.07
N ASN A 130 6.48 5.53 8.99
CA ASN A 130 6.53 4.40 8.04
C ASN A 130 5.47 4.50 6.96
N GLY A 131 4.51 5.42 7.09
CA GLY A 131 3.49 5.60 6.07
C GLY A 131 2.58 6.79 6.30
N ILE A 132 2.03 7.30 5.20
CA ILE A 132 1.05 8.39 5.16
C ILE A 132 -0.13 7.90 4.31
N ALA A 133 -1.33 7.89 4.88
CA ALA A 133 -2.55 7.56 4.15
C ALA A 133 -3.40 8.82 3.99
N LEU A 134 -3.59 9.28 2.75
CA LEU A 134 -4.52 10.36 2.44
C LEU A 134 -5.97 9.85 2.54
N ARG A 135 -6.85 10.70 3.07
CA ARG A 135 -8.29 10.46 3.09
C ARG A 135 -8.96 11.37 2.06
N CYS A 136 -9.48 10.75 1.01
CA CYS A 136 -10.03 11.45 -0.15
C CYS A 136 -11.55 11.58 -0.03
N THR A 137 -12.05 12.81 -0.03
CA THR A 137 -13.50 13.10 -0.08
C THR A 137 -13.77 14.29 -1.01
N ALA A 138 -15.04 14.60 -1.26
CA ALA A 138 -15.38 15.94 -1.73
C ALA A 138 -14.88 17.01 -0.73
N PRO A 139 -14.63 18.25 -1.18
CA PRO A 139 -14.24 19.36 -0.29
C PRO A 139 -15.12 19.44 0.95
N ARG A 140 -14.51 19.56 2.14
CA ARG A 140 -15.29 19.61 3.39
C ARG A 140 -15.97 20.95 3.57
N THR A 141 -17.17 20.92 4.13
CA THR A 141 -17.91 22.07 4.64
C THR A 141 -17.84 22.07 6.17
N ALA A 142 -18.17 23.18 6.82
CA ALA A 142 -18.26 23.25 8.28
C ALA A 142 -19.26 22.22 8.88
N SER A 143 -20.23 21.75 8.08
CA SER A 143 -21.21 20.72 8.44
C SER A 143 -20.78 19.28 8.13
N SER A 144 -19.59 19.08 7.56
CA SER A 144 -19.12 17.74 7.19
C SER A 144 -18.90 16.87 8.43
N SER A 145 -19.45 15.66 8.42
CA SER A 145 -19.23 14.69 9.49
C SER A 145 -17.75 14.27 9.57
N ILE A 146 -17.29 13.97 10.79
CA ILE A 146 -15.97 13.38 11.00
C ILE A 146 -16.07 11.88 10.69
N ILE A 147 -15.30 11.43 9.70
CA ILE A 147 -15.27 10.02 9.31
C ILE A 147 -14.11 9.36 10.06
N ASN A 148 -14.43 8.71 11.18
CA ASN A 148 -13.52 7.81 11.85
C ASN A 148 -13.76 6.40 11.29
N TYR A 149 -12.91 5.96 10.36
CA TYR A 149 -12.84 4.53 10.10
C TYR A 149 -12.28 3.90 11.38
N SER A 150 -12.99 2.96 12.00
CA SER A 150 -12.38 2.13 13.04
C SER A 150 -11.19 1.45 12.39
N THR A 151 -9.97 1.74 12.85
CA THR A 151 -8.72 1.18 12.31
C THR A 151 -8.66 -0.31 12.61
N ALA A 152 -9.45 -1.10 11.87
CA ALA A 152 -9.49 -2.54 11.95
C ALA A 152 -8.34 -3.11 11.10
N HIS A 153 -7.30 -3.55 11.83
CA HIS A 153 -6.45 -4.70 11.50
C HIS A 153 -5.51 -4.68 10.29
N TRP A 154 -4.76 -3.61 10.00
CA TRP A 154 -3.47 -3.75 9.27
C TRP A 154 -2.48 -2.64 9.68
N GLY A 155 -1.67 -2.91 10.72
CA GLY A 155 -0.65 -1.98 11.28
C GLY A 155 -1.28 -0.78 12.00
N GLN A 156 -0.69 -0.31 13.10
CA GLN A 156 -1.31 0.68 13.99
C GLN A 156 -1.32 2.11 13.39
N TRP A 157 -2.20 2.35 12.41
CA TRP A 157 -2.45 3.69 11.89
C TRP A 157 -3.03 4.59 12.99
N THR A 158 -2.59 5.86 13.03
CA THR A 158 -3.11 6.86 13.94
C THR A 158 -4.55 7.22 13.59
N GLN A 159 -5.24 7.87 14.53
CA GLN A 159 -6.53 8.50 14.25
C GLN A 159 -6.44 9.46 13.05
N ASN A 160 -7.51 9.50 12.25
CA ASN A 160 -7.61 10.41 11.12
C ASN A 160 -7.65 11.86 11.60
N LYS A 161 -6.88 12.73 10.96
CA LYS A 161 -7.00 14.19 11.05
C LYS A 161 -7.78 14.69 9.84
N TRP A 162 -8.64 15.68 10.02
CA TRP A 162 -9.50 16.22 8.96
C TRP A 162 -9.53 17.74 8.98
N CYS A 163 -9.52 18.38 7.81
CA CYS A 163 -9.70 19.82 7.67
C CYS A 163 -11.11 20.22 8.12
N THR A 164 -11.30 21.22 8.97
CA THR A 164 -12.67 21.63 9.37
C THR A 164 -13.50 22.03 8.16
N SER A 165 -12.88 22.73 7.22
CA SER A 165 -13.43 23.02 5.90
C SER A 165 -12.36 22.96 4.81
N GLY A 166 -12.80 22.70 3.58
CA GLY A 166 -11.95 22.59 2.41
C GLY A 166 -11.15 21.29 2.34
N GLN A 167 -9.94 21.41 1.78
CA GLN A 167 -9.03 20.32 1.46
C GLN A 167 -7.60 20.73 1.75
N MET A 168 -6.69 19.77 1.84
CA MET A 168 -5.28 20.04 2.08
C MET A 168 -4.63 20.66 0.84
N VAL A 169 -3.82 21.70 1.06
CA VAL A 169 -3.22 22.51 -0.02
C VAL A 169 -1.71 22.68 0.09
N ALA A 170 -1.10 22.46 1.26
CA ALA A 170 0.34 22.50 1.43
C ALA A 170 0.75 21.59 2.59
N PHE A 171 2.04 21.26 2.67
CA PHE A 171 2.55 20.40 3.74
C PHE A 171 3.92 20.87 4.26
N GLN A 172 4.28 20.36 5.43
CA GLN A 172 5.60 20.44 6.03
C GLN A 172 5.99 19.08 6.59
N LEU A 173 7.26 18.72 6.43
CA LEU A 173 7.86 17.59 7.12
C LEU A 173 8.61 18.04 8.36
N ARG A 174 8.52 17.22 9.40
CA ARG A 174 9.39 17.28 10.58
C ARG A 174 10.46 16.23 10.42
N VAL A 175 11.71 16.68 10.41
CA VAL A 175 12.87 15.81 10.20
C VAL A 175 13.91 16.18 11.25
N GLU A 176 14.63 15.20 11.77
CA GLU A 176 15.76 15.49 12.65
C GLU A 176 16.95 16.05 11.85
N PRO A 177 17.72 16.96 12.45
CA PRO A 177 18.87 17.54 11.77
C PRO A 177 19.97 16.49 11.56
N TYR A 178 20.63 16.57 10.40
CA TYR A 178 21.84 15.82 10.04
C TYR A 178 22.89 15.94 11.17
N LYS A 179 23.22 14.83 11.85
CA LYS A 179 24.20 14.82 12.96
C LYS A 179 25.64 14.48 12.53
N GLY A 180 25.90 14.30 11.23
CA GLY A 180 27.25 14.08 10.68
C GLY A 180 27.37 12.80 9.84
N VAL A 181 28.53 12.60 9.21
CA VAL A 181 28.84 11.49 8.27
C VAL A 181 28.76 10.09 8.90
N TRP A 182 28.67 10.02 10.23
CA TRP A 182 28.65 8.79 11.02
C TRP A 182 27.32 8.55 11.75
N SER A 183 26.32 9.39 11.52
CA SER A 183 24.98 9.25 12.10
C SER A 183 24.02 8.86 11.00
N ASP A 184 23.18 7.87 11.25
CA ASP A 184 22.08 7.56 10.34
C ASP A 184 21.21 8.81 10.21
N ASP A 185 21.15 9.31 8.98
CA ASP A 185 20.41 10.51 8.70
C ASP A 185 18.95 10.18 8.86
N THR A 186 18.36 10.92 9.79
CA THR A 186 17.07 10.74 10.40
C THR A 186 15.92 10.92 9.44
N ALA A 187 15.11 9.87 9.31
CA ALA A 187 13.87 9.82 8.56
C ALA A 187 12.85 10.92 8.93
N ALA A 188 11.77 11.02 8.15
CA ALA A 188 10.66 11.88 8.51
C ALA A 188 10.02 11.39 9.81
N ASN A 189 9.88 12.29 10.78
CA ASN A 189 9.32 11.98 12.10
C ASN A 189 7.84 12.38 12.21
N ASN A 190 7.43 13.42 11.47
CA ASN A 190 6.04 13.85 11.42
C ASN A 190 5.75 14.65 10.15
N ILE A 191 4.46 14.89 9.89
CA ILE A 191 3.98 15.71 8.78
C ILE A 191 2.78 16.53 9.24
N ARG A 192 2.67 17.75 8.73
CA ARG A 192 1.48 18.58 8.92
C ARG A 192 1.04 19.21 7.61
N PHE A 193 -0.26 19.49 7.50
CA PHE A 193 -0.88 20.02 6.30
C PHE A 193 -1.61 21.32 6.58
N LYS A 194 -1.58 22.27 5.63
CA LYS A 194 -2.50 23.40 5.60
C LYS A 194 -3.77 23.01 4.86
N CYS A 195 -4.91 23.43 5.40
CA CYS A 195 -6.21 23.34 4.78
C CYS A 195 -6.54 24.64 4.05
N SER A 196 -7.27 24.55 2.94
CA SER A 196 -7.80 25.73 2.25
C SER A 196 -8.79 26.52 3.12
N GLY A 197 -9.39 25.88 4.11
CA GLY A 197 -10.24 26.53 5.13
C GLY A 197 -9.48 27.27 6.23
N GLY A 198 -8.14 27.26 6.23
CA GLY A 198 -7.29 28.01 7.17
C GLY A 198 -6.65 27.18 8.28
N ASP A 199 -7.16 26.00 8.57
CA ASP A 199 -6.61 25.13 9.62
C ASP A 199 -5.24 24.54 9.26
N VAL A 200 -4.48 24.17 10.28
CA VAL A 200 -3.29 23.32 10.16
C VAL A 200 -3.54 21.98 10.86
N LEU A 201 -3.40 20.89 10.12
CA LEU A 201 -3.52 19.53 10.65
C LEU A 201 -2.15 18.97 10.97
N GLU A 202 -1.79 18.94 12.25
CA GLU A 202 -0.59 18.25 12.71
C GLU A 202 -0.85 16.75 12.88
N GLY A 203 0.04 15.94 12.31
CA GLY A 203 0.00 14.50 12.41
C GLY A 203 0.34 14.00 13.80
N ASN A 204 -0.15 12.81 14.15
CA ASN A 204 0.21 12.13 15.39
C ASN A 204 1.51 11.32 15.21
N GLY A 205 2.53 11.93 14.60
CA GLY A 205 3.88 11.37 14.48
C GLY A 205 4.75 11.71 15.69
N MET A 206 6.05 11.50 15.56
CA MET A 206 7.03 11.77 16.62
C MET A 206 7.27 13.28 16.81
N SER A 207 7.72 13.65 18.02
CA SER A 207 7.99 15.03 18.40
C SER A 207 9.46 15.44 18.26
N TRP A 208 10.31 14.59 17.68
CA TRP A 208 11.72 14.89 17.48
C TRP A 208 12.01 15.63 16.18
N GLY A 209 13.15 16.31 16.14
CA GLY A 209 13.55 17.14 15.01
C GLY A 209 12.78 18.44 14.90
N SER A 210 12.95 19.11 13.77
CA SER A 210 12.39 20.44 13.50
C SER A 210 11.52 20.43 12.25
N TRP A 211 10.51 21.28 12.23
CA TRP A 211 9.70 21.52 11.03
C TRP A 211 10.53 22.26 9.98
N GLY A 212 10.58 21.74 8.76
CA GLY A 212 11.17 22.44 7.62
C GLY A 212 10.30 23.59 7.12
N SER A 213 10.68 24.21 6.01
CA SER A 213 9.84 25.22 5.35
C SER A 213 8.57 24.60 4.75
N TRP A 214 7.49 25.39 4.69
CA TRP A 214 6.27 24.96 4.00
C TRP A 214 6.56 24.73 2.52
N SER A 215 5.94 23.68 1.96
CA SER A 215 5.80 23.58 0.51
C SER A 215 5.06 24.81 -0.03
N SER A 216 5.17 25.04 -1.35
CA SER A 216 4.23 25.94 -2.01
C SER A 216 2.79 25.43 -1.82
N ASN A 217 1.83 26.34 -1.92
CA ASN A 217 0.44 25.94 -2.05
C ASN A 217 0.25 25.18 -3.36
N CYS A 218 -0.66 24.22 -3.36
CA CYS A 218 -1.04 23.49 -4.56
C CYS A 218 -1.54 24.44 -5.64
N ALA A 219 -1.07 24.23 -6.87
CA ALA A 219 -1.75 24.77 -8.05
C ALA A 219 -3.12 24.06 -8.20
N GLY A 220 -4.19 24.81 -8.46
CA GLY A 220 -5.55 24.26 -8.58
C GLY A 220 -6.31 24.21 -7.25
N ARG A 221 -7.14 23.20 -7.04
CA ARG A 221 -8.05 23.11 -5.89
C ARG A 221 -7.42 22.48 -4.66
N GLY A 222 -6.54 21.50 -4.81
CA GLY A 222 -5.86 20.90 -3.67
C GLY A 222 -5.12 19.61 -3.97
N ILE A 223 -4.57 19.02 -2.92
CA ILE A 223 -3.83 17.77 -2.96
C ILE A 223 -4.79 16.64 -3.36
N CYS A 224 -4.39 15.84 -4.34
CA CYS A 224 -5.16 14.73 -4.89
C CYS A 224 -4.35 13.45 -5.09
N GLY A 225 -3.08 13.45 -4.68
CA GLY A 225 -2.23 12.28 -4.77
C GLY A 225 -0.97 12.42 -3.96
N ILE A 226 -0.34 11.29 -3.73
CA ILE A 226 0.85 11.12 -2.92
C ILE A 226 1.80 10.13 -3.58
N GLU A 227 3.08 10.38 -3.42
CA GLU A 227 4.10 9.38 -3.59
C GLU A 227 5.13 9.56 -2.48
N THR A 228 5.47 8.46 -1.81
CA THR A 228 6.40 8.44 -0.69
C THR A 228 7.74 7.92 -1.15
N LYS A 229 8.80 8.44 -0.54
CA LYS A 229 10.15 7.94 -0.70
C LYS A 229 10.52 7.15 0.53
N VAL A 230 10.89 5.90 0.32
CA VAL A 230 11.09 4.94 1.40
C VAL A 230 12.41 4.23 1.18
N GLU A 231 13.18 4.06 2.25
CA GLU A 231 14.38 3.25 2.23
C GLU A 231 14.04 1.79 2.55
N ALA A 232 14.56 0.87 1.72
CA ALA A 232 14.36 -0.55 1.93
C ALA A 232 15.14 -1.01 3.18
N PRO A 233 14.69 -2.09 3.86
CA PRO A 233 15.43 -2.66 4.98
C PRO A 233 16.89 -2.94 4.60
N GLN A 234 17.85 -2.37 5.34
CA GLN A 234 19.28 -2.57 5.11
C GLN A 234 19.84 -3.80 5.85
N GLY A 235 19.00 -4.54 6.58
CA GLY A 235 19.39 -5.75 7.27
C GLY A 235 18.25 -6.35 8.10
N PRO A 236 18.49 -7.47 8.81
CA PRO A 236 17.49 -8.14 9.67
C PRO A 236 17.08 -7.33 10.91
N ARG A 237 17.55 -6.08 11.04
CA ARG A 237 17.33 -5.20 12.19
C ARG A 237 16.93 -3.78 11.83
N ASP A 238 17.03 -3.40 10.56
CA ASP A 238 16.82 -2.02 10.11
C ASP A 238 15.47 -1.97 9.42
N ASP A 239 14.54 -1.23 10.04
CA ASP A 239 13.18 -1.13 9.56
C ASP A 239 13.08 -0.14 8.38
N THR A 240 12.00 -0.28 7.61
CA THR A 240 11.71 0.54 6.44
C THR A 240 11.27 1.95 6.87
N ALA A 241 12.03 3.00 6.53
CA ALA A 241 11.74 4.37 6.96
C ALA A 241 11.23 5.29 5.83
N LEU A 242 10.25 6.15 6.12
CA LEU A 242 9.79 7.20 5.20
C LEU A 242 10.75 8.38 5.26
N ASN A 243 11.37 8.65 4.11
CA ASN A 243 12.44 9.62 3.97
C ASN A 243 11.97 10.93 3.34
N ASP A 244 10.97 10.87 2.46
CA ASP A 244 10.40 12.04 1.81
C ASP A 244 8.99 11.78 1.27
N VAL A 245 8.28 12.84 0.88
CA VAL A 245 6.99 12.76 0.21
C VAL A 245 6.87 13.86 -0.85
N ARG A 246 6.28 13.52 -1.99
CA ARG A 246 5.80 14.49 -2.96
C ARG A 246 4.30 14.34 -3.13
N LEU A 247 3.61 15.47 -3.23
CA LEU A 247 2.16 15.50 -3.33
C LEU A 247 1.74 16.10 -4.66
N TYR A 248 0.70 15.52 -5.25
CA TYR A 248 0.18 15.90 -6.54
C TYR A 248 -1.04 16.79 -6.37
N CYS A 249 -1.10 17.86 -7.15
CA CYS A 249 -2.14 18.87 -7.12
C CYS A 249 -3.09 18.72 -8.29
N CYS A 250 -4.40 18.84 -8.04
CA CYS A 250 -5.42 18.74 -9.07
C CYS A 250 -6.35 19.97 -9.09
N ASN A 251 -6.96 20.21 -10.25
CA ASN A 251 -8.10 21.09 -10.41
C ASN A 251 -9.38 20.50 -9.82
#